data_AF-A0A8T9Q2P9-F1
#
_entry.id   AF-A0A8T9Q2P9-F1
#
_cell.length_a   1.000
_cell.length_b   1.000
_cell.length_c   1.000
_cell.angle_alpha   90.00
_cell.angle_beta   90.00
_cell.angle_gamma   90.00
#
_symmetry.space_group_name_H-M   'P 1'
#
loop_
_entity.id
_entity.type
_entity.pdbx_description
1 polymer ?
#
loop_
_entity_poly.entity_id
_entity_poly.type
_entity_poly.pdbx_seq_one_letter_code
_entity_poly.pdbx_strand_id
1 'polypeptide(L)'
;MKTSFRSAFLNQRWLLSLGLLLAGTPGYAQGSWQSVASVGGSATDVKATTTDEAGNVYLVGTFAGSMTLGSQTLTSAGGTDIFVAKRNSGGFLWAQRAGGAGNDTAKAVTVHNGGVYVGGMFSGATAVFGSTTLTNAGPASTTDVFVARYADAGSTASLSWAQQAGGSANDELSAVAATASGVFATGAYTGSARFGNALLTSTVSTTPDIFITKLTPAAPAALSGPKARAARARMPLRPWA
;
A
#
# COMPACT_ATOMS: atom_id res chain seq x y z
N MET A 1 -19.54 30.05 -68.74
CA MET A 1 -18.59 29.41 -69.68
C MET A 1 -17.41 30.34 -69.92
N LYS A 2 -16.18 29.81 -69.78
CA LYS A 2 -14.88 30.28 -70.36
C LYS A 2 -14.37 31.68 -69.94
N THR A 3 -13.44 31.78 -68.98
CA THR A 3 -11.95 31.77 -69.12
C THR A 3 -11.33 32.90 -69.95
N SER A 4 -10.48 33.73 -69.34
CA SER A 4 -9.25 34.23 -69.96
C SER A 4 -8.22 34.62 -68.89
N PHE A 5 -6.94 34.40 -69.20
CA PHE A 5 -5.79 34.21 -68.32
C PHE A 5 -4.70 35.26 -68.65
N ARG A 6 -4.10 35.87 -67.61
CA ARG A 6 -2.70 36.40 -67.48
C ARG A 6 -2.27 37.54 -68.45
N SER A 7 -1.30 38.42 -68.18
CA SER A 7 -0.16 38.54 -67.24
C SER A 7 0.12 40.05 -66.99
N ALA A 8 0.88 40.52 -66.00
CA ALA A 8 2.32 40.35 -65.87
C ALA A 8 2.86 40.82 -64.49
N PHE A 9 4.01 40.24 -64.13
CA PHE A 9 5.04 40.59 -63.14
C PHE A 9 5.25 42.11 -62.89
N LEU A 10 5.76 42.65 -61.78
CA LEU A 10 6.75 42.21 -60.78
C LEU A 10 6.73 43.26 -59.63
N ASN A 11 6.84 42.89 -58.35
CA ASN A 11 7.92 43.40 -57.49
C ASN A 11 7.91 42.77 -56.08
N GLN A 12 9.02 42.12 -55.78
CA GLN A 12 9.34 41.57 -54.47
C GLN A 12 9.71 42.69 -53.49
N ARG A 13 9.20 42.63 -52.27
CA ARG A 13 9.90 43.10 -51.07
C ARG A 13 9.67 42.10 -49.94
N TRP A 14 10.73 41.38 -49.61
CA TRP A 14 10.82 40.52 -48.44
C TRP A 14 10.91 41.40 -47.19
N LEU A 15 9.88 41.39 -46.36
CA LEU A 15 10.01 41.83 -44.97
C LEU A 15 10.14 40.56 -44.11
N LEU A 16 11.38 40.22 -43.78
CA LEU A 16 11.70 39.32 -42.67
C LEU A 16 11.30 40.05 -41.38
N SER A 17 10.04 39.90 -40.96
CA SER A 17 9.67 40.18 -39.58
C SER A 17 10.26 39.06 -38.72
N LEU A 18 11.38 39.38 -38.07
CA LEU A 18 11.98 38.55 -37.03
C LEU A 18 10.98 38.46 -35.88
N GLY A 19 10.14 37.43 -35.89
CA GLY A 19 9.30 37.07 -34.76
C GLY A 19 10.21 36.59 -33.65
N LEU A 20 10.53 37.49 -32.71
CA LEU A 20 11.19 37.12 -31.47
C LEU A 20 10.24 36.19 -30.71
N LEU A 21 10.47 34.88 -30.81
CA LEU A 21 9.85 33.91 -29.92
C LEU A 21 10.51 34.10 -28.55
N LEU A 22 9.95 35.00 -27.75
CA LEU A 22 10.19 34.99 -26.32
C LEU A 22 9.66 33.64 -25.83
N ALA A 23 10.57 32.68 -25.64
CA ALA A 23 10.29 31.49 -24.87
C ALA A 23 9.99 31.98 -23.44
N GLY A 24 8.72 32.28 -23.18
CA GLY A 24 8.25 32.55 -21.84
C GLY A 24 8.64 31.36 -20.99
N THR A 25 9.46 31.58 -19.96
CA THR A 25 9.69 30.57 -18.94
C THR A 25 8.32 30.13 -18.43
N PRO A 26 7.99 28.83 -18.36
CA PRO A 26 6.72 28.41 -17.80
C PRO A 26 6.65 28.93 -16.35
N GLY A 27 5.90 30.00 -16.16
CA GLY A 27 5.60 30.54 -14.85
C GLY A 27 4.59 29.60 -14.22
N TYR A 28 4.98 28.89 -13.16
CA TYR A 28 4.04 28.11 -12.38
C TYR A 28 3.14 29.10 -11.63
N ALA A 29 1.88 29.20 -12.04
CA ALA A 29 0.89 29.94 -11.27
C ALA A 29 0.70 29.29 -9.89
N GLN A 30 0.49 30.10 -8.86
CA GLN A 30 0.19 29.58 -7.54
C GLN A 30 -1.11 28.76 -7.58
N GLY A 31 -1.09 27.57 -6.99
CA GLY A 31 -2.28 26.73 -6.89
C GLY A 31 -3.39 27.41 -6.10
N SER A 32 -4.64 27.11 -6.46
CA SER A 32 -5.84 27.56 -5.73
C SER A 32 -6.57 26.36 -5.15
N TRP A 33 -6.95 26.43 -3.87
CA TRP A 33 -7.77 25.41 -3.22
C TRP A 33 -9.10 25.24 -3.95
N GLN A 34 -9.41 24.02 -4.37
CA GLN A 34 -10.65 23.71 -5.11
C GLN A 34 -11.74 23.15 -4.20
N SER A 35 -11.38 22.33 -3.21
CA SER A 35 -12.31 21.73 -2.27
C SER A 35 -11.66 21.45 -0.93
N VAL A 36 -12.45 21.60 0.14
CA VAL A 36 -12.05 21.33 1.53
C VAL A 36 -13.21 20.61 2.21
N ALA A 37 -12.92 19.54 2.93
CA ALA A 37 -13.91 18.82 3.73
C ALA A 37 -13.25 18.35 5.04
N SER A 38 -13.97 18.48 6.14
CA SER A 38 -13.63 17.81 7.39
C SER A 38 -14.24 16.41 7.38
N VAL A 39 -13.42 15.39 7.64
CA VAL A 39 -13.83 13.98 7.69
C VAL A 39 -13.01 13.31 8.78
N GLY A 40 -13.62 12.42 9.56
CA GLY A 40 -12.91 11.73 10.65
C GLY A 40 -13.75 11.49 11.88
N GLY A 41 -13.05 11.20 12.98
CA GLY A 41 -13.60 10.93 14.30
C GLY A 41 -12.72 11.52 15.41
N SER A 42 -12.88 11.02 16.63
CA SER A 42 -12.01 11.44 17.73
C SER A 42 -10.56 11.02 17.47
N ALA A 43 -9.61 11.91 17.79
CA ALA A 43 -8.16 11.67 17.67
C ALA A 43 -7.71 11.01 16.35
N THR A 44 -8.26 11.46 15.22
CA THR A 44 -7.88 10.95 13.89
C THR A 44 -6.63 11.68 13.39
N ASP A 45 -5.64 10.91 12.93
CA ASP A 45 -4.42 11.45 12.32
C ASP A 45 -3.99 10.61 11.11
N VAL A 46 -3.88 11.26 9.95
CA VAL A 46 -3.41 10.63 8.69
C VAL A 46 -1.89 10.64 8.70
N LYS A 47 -1.27 9.46 8.62
CA LYS A 47 0.19 9.32 8.67
C LYS A 47 0.84 9.19 7.30
N ALA A 48 0.16 8.56 6.35
CA ALA A 48 0.68 8.38 5.00
C ALA A 48 -0.44 8.30 3.97
N THR A 49 -0.11 8.71 2.74
CA THR A 49 -0.99 8.61 1.58
C THR A 49 -0.22 8.12 0.35
N THR A 50 -0.94 7.52 -0.59
CA THR A 50 -0.42 7.13 -1.91
C THR A 50 -1.55 7.13 -2.94
N THR A 51 -1.21 7.01 -4.21
CA THR A 51 -2.19 6.99 -5.32
C THR A 51 -2.00 5.78 -6.22
N ASP A 52 -3.06 5.36 -6.89
CA ASP A 52 -2.95 4.45 -8.04
C ASP A 52 -2.99 5.21 -9.37
N GLU A 53 -2.78 4.48 -10.47
CA GLU A 53 -2.81 5.02 -11.84
C GLU A 53 -4.22 5.49 -12.26
N ALA A 54 -5.27 5.05 -11.56
CA ALA A 54 -6.64 5.48 -11.80
C ALA A 54 -7.00 6.77 -11.05
N GLY A 55 -6.06 7.37 -10.31
CA GLY A 55 -6.26 8.61 -9.56
C GLY A 55 -7.02 8.41 -8.25
N ASN A 56 -7.14 7.18 -7.75
CA ASN A 56 -7.63 6.94 -6.40
C ASN A 56 -6.53 7.29 -5.38
N VAL A 57 -6.94 7.83 -4.23
CA VAL A 57 -6.06 8.12 -3.10
C VAL A 57 -6.32 7.11 -2.00
N TYR A 58 -5.23 6.53 -1.51
CA TYR A 58 -5.22 5.66 -0.35
C TYR A 58 -4.59 6.43 0.81
N LEU A 59 -5.23 6.36 1.97
CA LEU A 59 -4.79 7.02 3.18
C LEU A 59 -4.81 6.03 4.33
N VAL A 60 -3.79 6.12 5.18
CA VAL A 60 -3.65 5.31 6.38
C VAL A 60 -3.29 6.19 7.56
N GLY A 61 -3.62 5.71 8.74
CA GLY A 61 -3.27 6.43 9.96
C GLY A 61 -3.83 5.76 11.19
N THR A 62 -4.18 6.60 12.16
CA THR A 62 -4.71 6.17 13.45
C THR A 62 -5.97 6.95 13.83
N PHE A 63 -6.84 6.36 14.62
CA PHE A 63 -8.06 6.99 15.15
C PHE A 63 -8.46 6.39 16.51
N ALA A 64 -9.24 7.11 17.32
CA ALA A 64 -9.84 6.57 18.54
C ALA A 64 -11.37 6.74 18.55
N GLY A 65 -12.07 5.86 19.27
CA GLY A 65 -13.53 5.90 19.35
C GLY A 65 -14.17 5.55 18.01
N SER A 66 -15.08 6.40 17.53
CA SER A 66 -15.76 6.20 16.25
C SER A 66 -15.29 7.22 15.21
N MET A 67 -15.08 6.75 13.98
CA MET A 67 -14.72 7.56 12.82
C MET A 67 -15.62 7.21 11.63
N THR A 68 -16.15 8.23 10.95
CA THR A 68 -16.96 8.05 9.75
C THR A 68 -16.24 8.59 8.51
N LEU A 69 -16.11 7.74 7.48
CA LEU A 69 -15.51 8.04 6.18
C LEU A 69 -16.51 7.70 5.06
N GLY A 70 -17.27 8.71 4.62
CA GLY A 70 -18.39 8.49 3.71
C GLY A 70 -19.50 7.69 4.39
N SER A 71 -19.89 6.54 3.83
CA SER A 71 -20.85 5.60 4.43
C SER A 71 -20.21 4.59 5.39
N GLN A 72 -18.88 4.61 5.55
CA GLN A 72 -18.15 3.64 6.36
C GLN A 72 -17.93 4.19 7.77
N THR A 73 -18.41 3.47 8.78
CA THR A 73 -18.15 3.79 10.19
C THR A 73 -17.21 2.75 10.78
N LEU A 74 -16.08 3.21 11.32
CA LEU A 74 -15.10 2.39 12.02
C LEU A 74 -15.14 2.71 13.51
N THR A 75 -15.02 1.68 14.35
CA THR A 75 -14.97 1.82 15.81
C THR A 75 -13.71 1.18 16.34
N SER A 76 -12.91 1.90 17.14
CA SER A 76 -11.72 1.34 17.75
C SER A 76 -12.06 0.26 18.80
N ALA A 77 -11.19 -0.73 18.97
CA ALA A 77 -11.34 -1.86 19.89
C ALA A 77 -10.68 -1.61 21.26
N GLY A 78 -10.11 -0.43 21.47
CA GLY A 78 -9.39 -0.06 22.67
C GLY A 78 -8.91 1.38 22.60
N GLY A 79 -7.59 1.57 22.68
CA GLY A 79 -6.95 2.86 22.49
C GLY A 79 -7.11 3.39 21.06
N THR A 80 -5.99 3.74 20.44
CA THR A 80 -5.98 4.16 19.04
C THR A 80 -5.82 2.95 18.12
N ASP A 81 -6.51 2.94 16.99
CA ASP A 81 -6.47 1.86 16.01
C ASP A 81 -6.10 2.34 14.62
N ILE A 82 -5.69 1.39 13.79
CA ILE A 82 -5.35 1.61 12.39
C ILE A 82 -6.61 1.79 11.57
N PHE A 83 -6.61 2.79 10.70
CA PHE A 83 -7.50 2.81 9.54
C PHE A 83 -6.72 2.73 8.23
N VAL A 84 -7.34 2.10 7.24
CA VAL A 84 -6.92 2.10 5.84
C VAL A 84 -8.13 2.47 5.01
N ALA A 85 -8.04 3.48 4.17
CA ALA A 85 -9.17 3.91 3.36
C ALA A 85 -8.75 4.26 1.93
N LYS A 86 -9.68 4.07 1.01
CA LYS A 86 -9.56 4.49 -0.39
C LYS A 86 -10.64 5.52 -0.69
N ARG A 87 -10.27 6.59 -1.38
CA ARG A 87 -11.21 7.57 -1.92
C ARG A 87 -10.85 7.96 -3.35
N ASN A 88 -11.82 8.53 -4.04
CA ASN A 88 -11.60 9.25 -5.29
C ASN A 88 -12.29 10.63 -5.23
N SER A 89 -12.42 11.28 -6.39
CA SER A 89 -13.11 12.56 -6.53
C SER A 89 -14.59 12.51 -6.12
N GLY A 90 -15.25 11.34 -6.22
CA GLY A 90 -16.64 11.12 -5.83
C GLY A 90 -16.83 10.82 -4.33
N GLY A 91 -15.76 10.57 -3.58
CA GLY A 91 -15.84 10.28 -2.13
C GLY A 91 -15.08 9.02 -1.73
N PHE A 92 -15.33 8.54 -0.50
CA PHE A 92 -14.74 7.32 0.02
C PHE A 92 -15.39 6.09 -0.61
N LEU A 93 -14.55 5.16 -1.08
CA LEU A 93 -14.96 3.91 -1.70
C LEU A 93 -15.08 2.81 -0.65
N TRP A 94 -14.04 2.67 0.18
CA TRP A 94 -14.02 1.72 1.29
C TRP A 94 -13.10 2.22 2.41
N ALA A 95 -13.32 1.68 3.61
CA ALA A 95 -12.45 1.85 4.76
C ALA A 95 -12.35 0.52 5.54
N GLN A 96 -11.21 0.26 6.16
CA GLN A 96 -10.91 -0.94 6.95
C GLN A 96 -10.28 -0.51 8.28
N ARG A 97 -10.68 -1.16 9.37
CA ARG A 97 -10.02 -1.06 10.67
C ARG A 97 -9.04 -2.23 10.84
N ALA A 98 -7.92 -1.98 11.51
CA ALA A 98 -7.15 -3.02 12.17
C ALA A 98 -6.65 -2.54 13.54
N GLY A 99 -6.28 -3.48 14.40
CA GLY A 99 -5.76 -3.19 15.73
C GLY A 99 -6.49 -3.93 16.85
N GLY A 100 -6.13 -3.62 18.10
CA GLY A 100 -6.52 -4.34 19.31
C GLY A 100 -6.83 -3.40 20.48
N ALA A 101 -6.50 -3.87 21.69
CA ALA A 101 -6.77 -3.10 22.91
C ALA A 101 -5.77 -1.96 23.13
N GLY A 102 -4.58 -2.05 22.52
CA GLY A 102 -3.49 -1.08 22.65
C GLY A 102 -3.64 0.15 21.76
N ASN A 103 -2.51 0.82 21.54
CA ASN A 103 -2.35 1.89 20.56
C ASN A 103 -1.66 1.37 19.29
N ASP A 104 -2.35 1.51 18.17
CA ASP A 104 -1.96 0.95 16.89
C ASP A 104 -1.98 2.05 15.82
N THR A 105 -0.98 2.03 14.94
CA THR A 105 -0.80 3.10 13.95
C THR A 105 -0.20 2.54 12.67
N ALA A 106 -0.86 2.79 11.54
CA ALA A 106 -0.24 2.62 10.23
C ALA A 106 0.61 3.85 9.92
N LYS A 107 1.89 3.65 9.63
CA LYS A 107 2.86 4.73 9.34
C LYS A 107 3.17 4.87 7.86
N ALA A 108 2.97 3.82 7.06
CA ALA A 108 3.34 3.81 5.65
C ALA A 108 2.32 3.03 4.81
N VAL A 109 2.13 3.46 3.57
CA VAL A 109 1.27 2.79 2.59
C VAL A 109 1.86 2.90 1.18
N THR A 110 1.73 1.83 0.40
CA THR A 110 2.07 1.80 -1.03
C THR A 110 1.11 0.88 -1.77
N VAL A 111 0.91 1.12 -3.07
CA VAL A 111 0.03 0.31 -3.92
C VAL A 111 0.83 -0.29 -5.06
N HIS A 112 0.60 -1.57 -5.34
CA HIS A 112 1.20 -2.25 -6.48
C HIS A 112 0.27 -3.38 -6.96
N ASN A 113 -0.08 -3.38 -8.25
CA ASN A 113 -0.90 -4.42 -8.90
C ASN A 113 -2.18 -4.80 -8.12
N GLY A 114 -2.98 -3.80 -7.72
CA GLY A 114 -4.23 -4.00 -6.97
C GLY A 114 -4.05 -4.47 -5.52
N GLY A 115 -2.80 -4.57 -5.04
CA GLY A 115 -2.49 -4.78 -3.64
C GLY A 115 -2.22 -3.45 -2.94
N VAL A 116 -2.85 -3.24 -1.79
CA VAL A 116 -2.54 -2.13 -0.87
C VAL A 116 -1.68 -2.67 0.25
N TYR A 117 -0.45 -2.19 0.36
CA TYR A 117 0.53 -2.65 1.34
C TYR A 117 0.68 -1.58 2.42
N VAL A 118 0.42 -1.97 3.66
CA VAL A 118 0.38 -1.08 4.81
C VAL A 118 1.41 -1.56 5.81
N GLY A 119 2.21 -0.64 6.32
CA GLY A 119 3.17 -0.91 7.39
C GLY A 119 2.94 0.02 8.57
N GLY A 120 3.23 -0.47 9.76
CA GLY A 120 3.10 0.30 10.98
C GLY A 120 3.55 -0.47 12.20
N MET A 121 2.99 -0.08 13.34
CA MET A 121 3.23 -0.73 14.62
C MET A 121 1.94 -0.87 15.42
N PHE A 122 1.94 -1.83 16.34
CA PHE A 122 0.83 -2.12 17.24
C PHE A 122 1.34 -2.41 18.65
N SER A 123 0.51 -2.15 19.65
CA SER A 123 0.78 -2.46 21.05
C SER A 123 -0.38 -3.23 21.67
N GLY A 124 -0.26 -3.60 22.95
CA GLY A 124 -1.15 -4.61 23.54
C GLY A 124 -0.68 -6.03 23.22
N ALA A 125 -1.38 -7.02 23.75
CA ALA A 125 -1.00 -8.42 23.56
C ALA A 125 -1.22 -8.90 22.11
N THR A 126 -2.25 -8.39 21.45
CA THR A 126 -2.62 -8.77 20.09
C THR A 126 -3.24 -7.60 19.32
N ALA A 127 -3.12 -7.66 17.99
CA ALA A 127 -3.83 -6.79 17.05
C ALA A 127 -4.54 -7.64 16.00
N VAL A 128 -5.76 -7.25 15.63
CA VAL A 128 -6.59 -8.01 14.69
C VAL A 128 -6.70 -7.27 13.36
N PHE A 129 -6.36 -7.97 12.27
CA PHE A 129 -6.49 -7.52 10.89
C PHE A 129 -7.48 -8.46 10.20
N GLY A 130 -8.70 -8.03 9.91
CA GLY A 130 -9.73 -8.94 9.37
C GLY A 130 -9.92 -10.18 10.26
N SER A 131 -9.63 -11.37 9.73
CA SER A 131 -9.65 -12.65 10.48
C SER A 131 -8.27 -13.09 10.98
N THR A 132 -7.21 -12.31 10.74
CA THR A 132 -5.84 -12.61 11.14
C THR A 132 -5.50 -11.88 12.45
N THR A 133 -5.07 -12.63 13.45
CA THR A 133 -4.57 -12.07 14.72
C THR A 133 -3.05 -12.08 14.71
N LEU A 134 -2.44 -10.92 14.94
CA LEU A 134 -1.02 -10.78 15.21
C LEU A 134 -0.79 -10.73 16.73
N THR A 135 0.32 -11.29 17.18
CA THR A 135 0.71 -11.32 18.60
C THR A 135 1.96 -10.49 18.79
N ASN A 136 1.94 -9.62 19.80
CA ASN A 136 3.10 -8.86 20.22
C ASN A 136 4.10 -9.79 20.91
N ALA A 137 5.36 -9.77 20.48
CA ALA A 137 6.44 -10.58 21.00
C ALA A 137 6.90 -10.11 22.39
N GLY A 138 6.63 -8.85 22.72
CA GLY A 138 6.99 -8.22 24.00
C GLY A 138 5.81 -8.03 24.96
N PRO A 139 6.07 -7.34 26.08
CA PRO A 139 5.01 -6.89 26.99
C PRO A 139 3.96 -6.04 26.26
N ALA A 140 2.72 -6.03 26.75
CA ALA A 140 1.64 -5.25 26.16
C ALA A 140 1.90 -3.72 26.07
N SER A 141 2.89 -3.21 26.82
CA SER A 141 3.32 -1.81 26.79
C SER A 141 4.35 -1.48 25.71
N THR A 142 4.91 -2.48 25.03
CA THR A 142 5.86 -2.28 23.92
C THR A 142 5.17 -2.38 22.57
N THR A 143 5.80 -1.86 21.54
CA THR A 143 5.30 -1.91 20.16
C THR A 143 6.06 -2.92 19.32
N ASP A 144 5.32 -3.69 18.53
CA ASP A 144 5.87 -4.53 17.46
C ASP A 144 5.48 -3.98 16.11
N VAL A 145 6.27 -4.27 15.08
CA VAL A 145 6.00 -3.85 13.71
C VAL A 145 5.07 -4.83 12.99
N PHE A 146 4.31 -4.32 12.03
CA PHE A 146 3.54 -5.16 11.11
C PHE A 146 3.68 -4.69 9.66
N VAL A 147 3.49 -5.64 8.74
CA VAL A 147 3.20 -5.40 7.32
C VAL A 147 1.93 -6.17 6.96
N ALA A 148 0.96 -5.51 6.36
CA ALA A 148 -0.30 -6.08 5.91
C ALA A 148 -0.53 -5.80 4.42
N ARG A 149 -1.18 -6.73 3.74
CA ARG A 149 -1.66 -6.55 2.37
C ARG A 149 -3.17 -6.68 2.34
N TYR A 150 -3.83 -5.68 1.77
CA TYR A 150 -5.22 -5.74 1.39
C TYR A 150 -5.34 -5.98 -0.12
N ALA A 151 -6.25 -6.86 -0.52
CA ALA A 151 -6.71 -6.96 -1.89
C ALA A 151 -7.78 -5.89 -2.12
N ASP A 152 -7.54 -5.00 -3.07
CA ASP A 152 -8.49 -3.97 -3.47
C ASP A 152 -9.36 -4.47 -4.61
N ALA A 153 -10.67 -4.56 -4.38
CA ALA A 153 -11.68 -4.94 -5.36
C ALA A 153 -12.42 -3.73 -5.94
N GLY A 154 -11.86 -2.52 -5.79
CA GLY A 154 -12.41 -1.28 -6.32
C GLY A 154 -13.28 -0.56 -5.29
N SER A 155 -14.47 -1.12 -5.01
CA SER A 155 -15.43 -0.57 -4.03
C SER A 155 -15.36 -1.24 -2.66
N THR A 156 -14.60 -2.34 -2.54
CA THR A 156 -14.38 -3.06 -1.28
C THR A 156 -12.92 -3.48 -1.19
N ALA A 157 -12.48 -3.84 0.01
CA ALA A 157 -11.18 -4.42 0.24
C ALA A 157 -11.29 -5.58 1.23
N SER A 158 -10.39 -6.54 1.13
CA SER A 158 -10.24 -7.63 2.09
C SER A 158 -8.78 -7.84 2.45
N LEU A 159 -8.51 -8.28 3.68
CA LEU A 159 -7.14 -8.64 4.06
C LEU A 159 -6.71 -9.87 3.25
N SER A 160 -5.56 -9.80 2.60
CA SER A 160 -4.89 -10.96 1.99
C SER A 160 -3.99 -11.67 3.00
N TRP A 161 -3.14 -10.93 3.70
CA TRP A 161 -2.25 -11.43 4.73
C TRP A 161 -1.76 -10.28 5.61
N ALA A 162 -1.35 -10.61 6.83
CA ALA A 162 -0.62 -9.72 7.72
C ALA A 162 0.52 -10.52 8.38
N GLN A 163 1.64 -9.85 8.63
CA GLN A 163 2.82 -10.41 9.28
C GLN A 163 3.35 -9.39 10.29
N GLN A 164 3.67 -9.85 11.49
CA GLN A 164 4.38 -9.07 12.50
C GLN A 164 5.87 -9.43 12.55
N ALA A 165 6.64 -8.54 13.12
CA ALA A 165 7.99 -8.81 13.58
C ALA A 165 8.30 -7.93 14.79
N GLY A 166 9.21 -8.40 15.63
CA GLY A 166 9.63 -7.64 16.79
C GLY A 166 10.21 -8.48 17.91
N GLY A 167 10.29 -7.89 19.09
CA GLY A 167 10.97 -8.42 20.26
C GLY A 167 10.35 -7.97 21.58
N SER A 168 11.15 -8.03 22.65
CA SER A 168 10.69 -7.61 23.98
C SER A 168 10.72 -6.10 24.22
N ALA A 169 11.19 -5.32 23.24
CA ALA A 169 11.36 -3.88 23.32
C ALA A 169 10.57 -3.20 22.19
N ASN A 170 10.60 -1.87 22.12
CA ASN A 170 9.89 -1.16 21.06
C ASN A 170 10.60 -1.34 19.71
N ASP A 171 9.81 -1.74 18.73
CA ASP A 171 10.17 -1.82 17.34
C ASP A 171 9.27 -0.88 16.53
N GLU A 172 9.86 -0.23 15.51
CA GLU A 172 9.21 0.80 14.74
C GLU A 172 9.38 0.61 13.24
N LEU A 173 8.28 0.60 12.50
CA LEU A 173 8.31 0.66 11.04
C LEU A 173 8.40 2.12 10.59
N SER A 174 9.23 2.38 9.59
CA SER A 174 9.38 3.71 8.98
C SER A 174 8.75 3.79 7.60
N ALA A 175 9.03 2.83 6.71
CA ALA A 175 8.54 2.86 5.34
C ALA A 175 8.29 1.47 4.76
N VAL A 176 7.37 1.40 3.79
CA VAL A 176 7.13 0.23 2.94
C VAL A 176 7.27 0.59 1.47
N ALA A 177 7.81 -0.32 0.66
CA ALA A 177 7.89 -0.20 -0.78
C ALA A 177 7.51 -1.53 -1.44
N ALA A 178 6.63 -1.51 -2.44
CA ALA A 178 6.19 -2.72 -3.12
C ALA A 178 6.72 -2.76 -4.55
N THR A 179 7.13 -3.95 -4.98
CA THR A 179 7.61 -4.25 -6.33
C THR A 179 7.00 -5.56 -6.82
N ALA A 180 7.16 -5.88 -8.10
CA ALA A 180 6.77 -7.18 -8.64
C ALA A 180 7.50 -8.35 -7.94
N SER A 181 8.67 -8.09 -7.34
CA SER A 181 9.50 -9.11 -6.68
C SER A 181 9.20 -9.31 -5.19
N GLY A 182 8.33 -8.48 -4.60
CA GLY A 182 8.03 -8.49 -3.16
C GLY A 182 7.89 -7.09 -2.56
N VAL A 183 7.66 -7.09 -1.25
CA VAL A 183 7.46 -5.89 -0.42
C VAL A 183 8.67 -5.72 0.47
N PHE A 184 9.22 -4.51 0.50
CA PHE A 184 10.31 -4.15 1.40
C PHE A 184 9.76 -3.31 2.53
N ALA A 185 10.23 -3.57 3.75
CA ALA A 185 9.92 -2.76 4.92
C ALA A 185 11.21 -2.40 5.66
N THR A 186 11.26 -1.16 6.15
CA THR A 186 12.41 -0.59 6.85
C THR A 186 11.96 0.02 8.16
N GLY A 187 12.87 0.09 9.12
CA GLY A 187 12.56 0.62 10.44
C GLY A 187 13.71 0.45 11.42
N ALA A 188 13.38 0.54 12.69
CA ALA A 188 14.31 0.38 13.79
C ALA A 188 13.82 -0.68 14.78
N TYR A 189 14.75 -1.33 15.46
CA TYR A 189 14.49 -2.32 16.49
C TYR A 189 15.45 -2.14 17.67
N THR A 190 15.02 -2.47 18.88
CA THR A 190 15.85 -2.36 20.10
C THR A 190 16.09 -3.73 20.73
N GLY A 191 17.30 -4.00 21.23
CA GLY A 191 17.61 -5.30 21.84
C GLY A 191 17.67 -6.43 20.81
N SER A 192 16.62 -7.22 20.65
CA SER A 192 16.56 -8.28 19.65
C SER A 192 15.18 -8.40 19.03
N ALA A 193 15.08 -8.50 17.72
CA ALA A 193 13.82 -8.61 17.00
C ALA A 193 13.82 -9.81 16.03
N ARG A 194 12.72 -10.54 16.00
CA ARG A 194 12.54 -11.73 15.15
C ARG A 194 11.63 -11.41 13.96
N PHE A 195 12.12 -11.70 12.77
CA PHE A 195 11.43 -11.55 11.48
C PHE A 195 11.25 -12.94 10.85
N GLY A 196 10.13 -13.60 11.17
CA GLY A 196 9.94 -15.00 10.84
C GLY A 196 11.05 -15.87 11.46
N ASN A 197 11.88 -16.49 10.61
CA ASN A 197 12.99 -17.33 11.07
C ASN A 197 14.30 -16.54 11.33
N ALA A 198 14.39 -15.29 10.90
CA ALA A 198 15.57 -14.46 11.10
C ALA A 198 15.51 -13.79 12.48
N LEU A 199 16.62 -13.83 13.22
CA LEU A 199 16.78 -13.10 14.49
C LEU A 199 17.84 -12.01 14.28
N LEU A 200 17.47 -10.76 14.54
CA LEU A 200 18.39 -9.64 14.62
C LEU A 200 18.70 -9.34 16.09
N THR A 201 19.94 -8.97 16.38
CA THR A 201 20.38 -8.54 17.71
C THR A 201 21.10 -7.21 17.56
N SER A 202 20.65 -6.21 18.30
CA SER A 202 21.24 -4.88 18.33
C SER A 202 22.61 -4.97 18.96
N THR A 203 23.55 -4.20 18.44
CA THR A 203 24.92 -4.13 18.96
C THR A 203 24.96 -3.56 20.38
N VAL A 204 23.99 -2.73 20.75
CA VAL A 204 23.82 -2.16 22.10
C VAL A 204 22.34 -2.24 22.47
N SER A 205 22.02 -3.00 23.53
CA SER A 205 20.66 -3.42 23.84
C SER A 205 19.64 -2.31 24.13
N THR A 206 20.11 -1.09 24.41
CA THR A 206 19.27 0.08 24.73
C THR A 206 19.16 1.10 23.60
N THR A 207 19.93 0.94 22.52
CA THR A 207 19.88 1.83 21.36
C THR A 207 19.26 1.12 20.17
N PRO A 208 18.35 1.79 19.43
CA PRO A 208 17.79 1.21 18.23
C PRO A 208 18.84 1.00 17.14
N ASP A 209 18.82 -0.17 16.51
CA ASP A 209 19.50 -0.47 15.24
C ASP A 209 18.47 -0.51 14.10
N ILE A 210 18.92 -0.38 12.85
CA ILE A 210 18.03 -0.39 11.69
C ILE A 210 17.78 -1.80 11.17
N PHE A 211 16.59 -2.05 10.63
CA PHE A 211 16.29 -3.24 9.83
C PHE A 211 15.87 -2.89 8.41
N ILE A 212 16.18 -3.80 7.49
CA ILE A 212 15.68 -3.83 6.12
C ILE A 212 15.20 -5.25 5.84
N THR A 213 13.96 -5.39 5.40
CA THR A 213 13.35 -6.69 5.14
C THR A 213 12.79 -6.76 3.74
N LYS A 214 12.65 -7.99 3.23
CA LYS A 214 11.88 -8.30 2.03
C LYS A 214 10.88 -9.40 2.37
N LEU A 215 9.60 -9.15 2.14
CA LEU A 215 8.51 -10.10 2.26
C LEU A 215 8.02 -10.48 0.86
N THR A 216 7.99 -11.77 0.59
CA THR A 216 7.30 -12.33 -0.58
C THR A 216 6.05 -13.04 -0.09
N PRO A 217 4.86 -12.80 -0.68
CA PRO A 217 3.70 -13.62 -0.39
C PRO A 217 4.06 -15.08 -0.63
N ALA A 218 3.67 -15.98 0.28
CA ALA A 218 3.76 -17.41 -0.02
C ALA A 218 3.00 -17.65 -1.33
N ALA A 219 3.60 -18.40 -2.26
CA ALA A 219 2.88 -18.82 -3.45
C ALA A 219 1.55 -19.47 -2.99
N PRO A 220 0.41 -19.18 -3.63
CA PRO A 220 -0.82 -19.88 -3.30
C PRO A 220 -0.51 -21.38 -3.35
N ALA A 221 -0.84 -22.09 -2.27
CA ALA A 221 -0.58 -23.52 -2.18
C ALA A 221 -1.02 -24.16 -3.49
N ALA A 222 -0.07 -24.72 -4.24
CA ALA A 222 -0.41 -25.42 -5.46
C ALA A 222 -1.48 -26.44 -5.08
N LEU A 223 -2.65 -26.37 -5.74
CA LEU A 223 -3.70 -27.36 -5.54
C LEU A 223 -3.03 -28.72 -5.69
N SER A 224 -2.90 -29.44 -4.58
CA SER A 224 -2.43 -30.82 -4.60
C SER A 224 -3.57 -31.65 -5.16
N GLY A 225 -3.79 -31.55 -6.47
CA GLY A 225 -4.57 -32.52 -7.19
C GLY A 225 -3.99 -33.90 -6.89
N PRO A 226 -4.82 -34.94 -6.71
CA PRO A 226 -4.32 -36.28 -6.47
C PRO A 226 -3.33 -36.61 -7.57
N LYS A 227 -2.07 -36.92 -7.21
CA LYS A 227 -1.06 -37.40 -8.15
C LYS A 227 -1.71 -38.53 -8.95
N ALA A 228 -1.98 -38.29 -10.23
CA ALA A 228 -2.51 -39.31 -11.12
C ALA A 228 -1.52 -40.47 -11.09
N ARG A 229 -1.90 -41.54 -10.40
CA ARG A 229 -1.14 -42.78 -10.35
C ARG A 229 -1.22 -43.33 -11.77
N ALA A 230 -0.15 -43.21 -12.53
CA ALA A 230 -0.07 -43.76 -13.88
C ALA A 230 -0.40 -45.26 -13.81
N ALA A 231 -1.62 -45.63 -14.18
CA ALA A 231 -1.99 -47.01 -14.41
C ALA A 231 -1.23 -47.46 -15.66
N ARG A 232 -0.16 -48.25 -15.46
CA ARG A 232 0.46 -48.99 -16.55
C ARG A 232 -0.60 -49.95 -17.09
N ALA A 233 -1.18 -49.61 -18.24
CA ALA A 233 -1.97 -50.53 -19.02
C ALA A 233 -1.07 -51.72 -19.41
N ARG A 234 -1.32 -52.89 -18.83
CA ARG A 234 -0.77 -54.15 -19.35
C ARG A 234 -1.52 -54.44 -20.66
N MET A 235 -0.83 -54.31 -21.78
CA MET A 235 -1.27 -54.87 -23.06
C MET A 235 -1.45 -56.38 -22.92
N PRO A 236 -2.57 -56.97 -23.36
CA PRO A 236 -2.67 -58.41 -23.48
C PRO A 236 -1.94 -58.86 -24.75
N LEU A 237 -0.94 -59.73 -24.60
CA LEU A 237 -0.40 -60.50 -25.72
C LEU A 237 -1.47 -61.49 -26.18
N ARG A 238 -1.90 -61.39 -27.43
CA ARG A 238 -2.69 -62.44 -28.10
C ARG A 238 -1.74 -63.56 -28.55
N PRO A 239 -2.00 -64.83 -28.24
CA PRO A 239 -1.31 -65.93 -28.91
C PRO A 239 -1.90 -66.16 -30.30
N TRP A 240 -1.03 -66.42 -31.28
CA TRP A 240 -1.42 -67.05 -32.53
C TRP A 240 -1.67 -68.55 -32.27
N ALA A 241 -2.89 -68.99 -32.55
CA ALA A 241 -3.25 -70.33 -33.03
C ALA A 241 -4.65 -70.26 -33.63
#